data_AF-A0A971XVP5-F1
#
_entry.id   AF-A0A971XVP5-F1
#
_cell.length_a   1.000
_cell.length_b   1.000
_cell.length_c   1.000
_cell.angle_alpha   90.00
_cell.angle_beta   90.00
_cell.angle_gamma   90.00
#
_symmetry.space_group_name_H-M   'P 1'
#
loop_
_entity.id
_entity.type
_entity.pdbx_description
1 polymer ?
#
loop_
_entity_poly.entity_id
_entity_poly.type
_entity_poly.pdbx_seq_one_letter_code
_entity_poly.pdbx_strand_id
1 'polypeptide(L)'
;MYWVTLIIVGLLVGWAVKSWLAQEKTLKGEPWIRFIATIIGAWLGDVILGDWGWMLAGYNVIAGIIGSFVLGWIWTAVGVEETASSTTAR
;
A
#
# COMPACT_ATOMS: atom_id res chain seq x y z
N MET A 1 1.46 13.37 15.60
CA MET A 1 2.58 12.45 15.32
C MET A 1 2.11 11.12 14.74
N TYR A 2 1.04 10.52 15.27
CA TYR A 2 0.37 9.34 14.68
C TYR A 2 0.26 9.35 13.15
N TRP A 3 -0.41 10.37 12.60
CA TRP A 3 -0.64 10.48 11.15
C TRP A 3 0.65 10.54 10.33
N VAL A 4 1.71 11.13 10.89
CA VAL A 4 3.02 11.21 10.22
C VAL A 4 3.66 9.82 10.17
N THR A 5 3.66 9.09 11.29
CA THR A 5 4.15 7.71 11.35
C THR A 5 3.40 6.81 10.38
N LEU A 6 2.07 6.90 10.38
CA LEU A 6 1.19 6.14 9.49
C LEU A 6 1.51 6.39 8.02
N ILE A 7 1.64 7.66 7.61
CA ILE A 7 1.99 8.02 6.23
C ILE A 7 3.38 7.48 5.87
N ILE A 8 4.37 7.62 6.74
CA ILE A 8 5.73 7.10 6.50
C ILE A 8 5.69 5.59 6.30
N VAL A 9 5.00 4.84 7.17
CA VAL A 9 4.88 3.39 7.06
C VAL A 9 4.14 3.00 5.78
N GLY A 10 3.02 3.64 5.47
CA GLY A 10 2.25 3.39 4.25
C GLY A 10 3.04 3.66 2.96
N LEU A 11 3.90 4.69 2.95
CA LEU A 11 4.79 5.01 1.84
C LEU A 11 5.89 3.95 1.67
N LEU A 12 6.55 3.57 2.77
CA LEU A 12 7.60 2.54 2.77
C LEU A 12 7.06 1.19 2.28
N VAL A 13 5.92 0.77 2.80
CA VAL A 13 5.29 -0.49 2.38
C VAL A 13 4.74 -0.38 0.96
N GLY A 14 4.16 0.75 0.56
CA GLY A 14 3.71 0.97 -0.82
C GLY A 14 4.84 0.87 -1.83
N TRP A 15 6.04 1.34 -1.48
CA TRP A 15 7.24 1.15 -2.29
C TRP A 15 7.67 -0.32 -2.31
N ALA A 16 7.68 -1.01 -1.17
CA ALA A 16 8.01 -2.43 -1.09
C ALA A 16 7.04 -3.30 -1.92
N VAL A 17 5.73 -3.03 -1.87
CA VAL A 17 4.71 -3.72 -2.67
C VAL A 17 4.98 -3.53 -4.17
N LYS A 18 5.36 -2.33 -4.61
CA LYS A 18 5.73 -2.14 -6.02
C LYS A 18 6.97 -2.95 -6.39
N SER A 19 8.02 -2.84 -5.58
CA SER A 19 9.29 -3.49 -5.86
C SER A 19 9.22 -5.01 -5.83
N TRP A 20 8.33 -5.60 -5.01
CA TRP A 20 8.28 -7.05 -4.81
C TRP A 20 7.08 -7.73 -5.48
N LEU A 21 5.88 -7.13 -5.43
CA LEU A 21 4.65 -7.77 -5.90
C LEU A 21 4.20 -7.26 -7.27
N ALA A 22 4.43 -5.99 -7.58
CA ALA A 22 3.98 -5.36 -8.83
C ALA A 22 5.14 -4.91 -9.74
N GLN A 23 6.29 -5.58 -9.65
CA GLN A 23 7.51 -5.19 -10.37
C GLN A 23 7.27 -5.11 -11.89
N GLU A 24 6.56 -6.11 -12.44
CA GLU A 24 6.29 -6.24 -13.87
C GLU A 24 4.88 -5.75 -14.27
N LYS A 25 4.06 -5.38 -13.29
CA LYS A 25 2.66 -4.97 -13.52
C LYS A 25 2.53 -3.46 -13.60
N THR A 26 2.02 -2.95 -14.71
CA THR A 26 1.51 -1.58 -14.82
C THR A 26 0.02 -1.60 -14.54
N LEU A 27 -0.33 -1.38 -13.27
CA LEU A 27 -1.73 -1.35 -12.83
C LEU A 27 -2.31 0.04 -13.05
N LYS A 28 -3.57 0.08 -13.49
CA LYS A 28 -4.27 1.33 -13.76
C LYS A 28 -4.31 2.21 -12.50
N GLY A 29 -3.92 3.48 -12.67
CA GLY A 29 -3.92 4.47 -11.59
C GLY A 29 -2.72 4.39 -10.63
N GLU A 30 -1.66 3.69 -11.01
CA GLU A 30 -0.36 3.91 -10.40
C GLU A 30 0.16 5.35 -10.62
N PRO A 31 0.93 5.92 -9.67
CA PRO A 31 1.28 5.37 -8.36
C PRO A 31 0.24 5.66 -7.26
N TRP A 32 -0.76 6.51 -7.55
CA TRP A 32 -1.64 7.10 -6.55
C TRP A 32 -2.56 6.09 -5.87
N ILE A 33 -3.19 5.18 -6.64
CA ILE A 33 -4.12 4.18 -6.06
C ILE A 33 -3.37 3.22 -5.13
N ARG A 34 -2.13 2.84 -5.49
CA ARG A 34 -1.27 2.01 -4.65
C ARG A 34 -1.03 2.66 -3.29
N PHE A 35 -0.63 3.94 -3.29
CA PHE A 35 -0.36 4.66 -2.03
C PHE A 35 -1.60 4.82 -1.19
N ILE A 36 -2.75 5.11 -1.80
CA ILE A 36 -4.02 5.19 -1.07
C ILE A 36 -4.36 3.84 -0.45
N ALA A 37 -4.22 2.74 -1.19
CA ALA A 37 -4.48 1.39 -0.69
C ALA A 37 -3.55 1.02 0.47
N THR A 38 -2.25 1.30 0.37
CA THR A 38 -1.31 0.97 1.45
C THR A 38 -1.48 1.87 2.67
N ILE A 39 -1.84 3.15 2.52
CA ILE A 39 -2.14 4.05 3.64
C ILE A 39 -3.41 3.61 4.37
N ILE A 40 -4.47 3.29 3.64
CA ILE A 40 -5.71 2.74 4.22
C ILE A 40 -5.40 1.42 4.92
N GLY A 41 -4.55 0.58 4.33
CA GLY A 41 -4.15 -0.69 4.94
C GLY A 41 -3.35 -0.48 6.22
N ALA A 42 -2.47 0.52 6.25
CA ALA A 42 -1.70 0.87 7.44
C ALA A 42 -2.63 1.26 8.60
N TRP A 43 -3.57 2.16 8.30
CA TRP A 43 -4.57 2.59 9.25
C TRP A 43 -5.44 1.42 9.74
N LEU A 44 -5.93 0.59 8.82
CA LEU A 44 -6.80 -0.53 9.14
C LEU A 44 -6.07 -1.61 9.95
N GLY A 45 -4.80 -1.86 9.64
CA GLY A 45 -3.94 -2.78 10.38
C GLY A 45 -3.82 -2.38 11.84
N ASP A 46 -3.47 -1.12 12.10
CA ASP A 46 -3.38 -0.56 13.46
C ASP A 46 -4.72 -0.68 14.21
N VAL A 47 -5.83 -0.27 13.58
CA VAL A 47 -7.17 -0.29 14.20
C VAL A 47 -7.64 -1.72 14.52
N ILE A 48 -7.42 -2.69 13.63
CA ILE A 48 -7.91 -4.07 13.80
C ILE A 48 -7.04 -4.86 14.75
N LEU A 49 -5.71 -4.77 14.60
CA LEU A 49 -4.76 -5.55 15.40
C LEU A 49 -4.52 -4.91 16.77
N GLY A 50 -4.77 -3.61 16.90
CA GLY A 50 -4.68 -2.86 18.14
C GLY A 50 -3.25 -2.63 18.63
N ASP A 51 -3.15 -2.19 19.89
CA ASP A 51 -1.89 -1.76 20.49
C ASP A 51 -1.11 -2.93 21.08
N TRP A 52 -0.03 -3.32 20.41
CA TRP A 52 0.90 -4.33 20.90
C TRP A 52 2.26 -4.24 20.19
N GLY A 53 3.28 -4.88 20.76
CA GLY A 53 4.60 -4.93 20.14
C GLY A 53 5.23 -3.53 19.98
N TRP A 54 5.63 -3.19 18.75
CA TRP A 54 6.32 -1.93 18.49
C TRP A 54 5.35 -0.79 18.21
N MET A 55 5.24 0.11 19.18
CA MET A 55 4.49 1.36 19.07
C MET A 55 5.42 2.55 18.85
N LEU A 56 5.04 3.42 17.92
CA LEU A 56 5.73 4.69 17.66
C LEU A 56 4.71 5.82 17.56
N ALA A 57 4.78 6.77 18.50
CA ALA A 57 3.88 7.93 18.55
C ALA A 57 2.37 7.58 18.57
N GLY A 58 2.03 6.48 19.26
CA GLY A 58 0.66 5.98 19.38
C GLY A 58 0.17 5.16 18.18
N TYR A 59 1.06 4.79 17.25
CA TYR A 59 0.78 3.92 16.11
C TYR A 59 1.57 2.62 16.24
N ASN A 60 0.91 1.48 16.09
CA ASN A 60 1.54 0.18 16.02
C ASN A 60 2.15 -0.04 14.63
N VAL A 61 3.48 0.08 14.56
CA VAL A 61 4.23 0.01 13.31
C VAL A 61 4.09 -1.37 12.67
N ILE A 62 4.09 -2.43 13.47
CA ILE A 62 4.03 -3.82 12.98
C ILE A 62 2.64 -4.10 12.42
N ALA A 63 1.60 -3.77 13.17
CA ALA A 63 0.22 -3.91 12.72
C ALA A 63 -0.04 -3.13 11.42
N GLY A 64 0.46 -1.90 11.37
CA GLY A 64 0.43 -1.06 10.19
C GLY A 64 1.09 -1.69 8.96
N ILE A 65 2.29 -2.23 9.11
CA ILE A 65 3.00 -2.91 8.02
C ILE A 65 2.18 -4.09 7.49
N ILE A 66 1.62 -4.91 8.39
CA ILE A 66 0.80 -6.07 8.03
C ILE A 66 -0.43 -5.61 7.24
N GLY A 67 -1.19 -4.64 7.75
CA GLY A 67 -2.39 -4.15 7.08
C GLY A 67 -2.10 -3.49 5.73
N SER A 68 -1.05 -2.67 5.64
CA SER A 68 -0.59 -2.07 4.39
C SER A 68 -0.21 -3.13 3.36
N PHE A 69 0.50 -4.17 3.79
CA PHE A 69 0.97 -5.23 2.90
C PHE A 69 -0.19 -6.07 2.38
N VAL A 70 -1.15 -6.42 3.24
CA VAL A 70 -2.35 -7.18 2.85
C VAL A 70 -3.19 -6.40 1.84
N LEU A 71 -3.51 -5.12 2.10
CA LEU A 71 -4.29 -4.33 1.13
C LEU A 71 -3.49 -4.04 -0.14
N GLY A 72 -2.19 -3.80 -0.04
CA GLY A 72 -1.30 -3.67 -1.19
C GLY A 72 -1.33 -4.92 -2.06
N TRP A 73 -1.23 -6.10 -1.45
CA TRP A 73 -1.32 -7.38 -2.14
C TRP A 73 -2.68 -7.60 -2.80
N ILE A 74 -3.79 -7.34 -2.09
CA ILE A 74 -5.15 -7.41 -2.66
C ILE A 74 -5.26 -6.49 -3.87
N TRP A 75 -4.74 -5.27 -3.78
CA TRP A 75 -4.73 -4.35 -4.91
C TRP A 75 -3.90 -4.88 -6.09
N THR A 76 -2.76 -5.54 -5.86
CA THR A 76 -1.99 -6.17 -6.95
C THR A 76 -2.66 -7.40 -7.57
N ALA A 77 -3.51 -8.08 -6.80
CA ALA A 77 -4.23 -9.28 -7.23
C ALA A 77 -5.50 -8.94 -8.02
N VAL A 78 -6.22 -7.90 -7.61
CA VAL A 78 -7.52 -7.48 -8.20
C VAL A 78 -7.36 -6.30 -9.18
N GLY A 79 -6.22 -5.61 -9.13
CA GLY A 79 -5.93 -4.45 -9.97
C GLY A 79 -6.02 -4.79 -11.45
N VAL A 80 -6.65 -3.89 -12.21
CA VAL A 80 -6.74 -4.01 -13.67
C VAL A 80 -5.42 -3.54 -14.27
N GLU A 81 -4.79 -4.42 -15.04
CA GLU A 81 -3.63 -4.05 -15.84
C GLU A 81 -4.04 -3.03 -16.89
N GLU A 82 -3.28 -1.94 -16.97
CA GLU A 82 -3.48 -0.95 -18.01
C GLU A 82 -2.92 -1.55 -19.30
N THR A 83 -3.80 -2.09 -20.15
CA THR A 83 -3.43 -2.47 -21.51
C THR A 83 -2.91 -1.21 -22.20
N ALA A 84 -1.62 -1.20 -22.51
CA ALA A 84 -1.03 -0.16 -23.35
C ALA A 84 -1.87 -0.08 -24.62
N SER A 85 -2.68 0.97 -24.74
CA SER A 85 -3.40 1.28 -25.96
C SER A 85 -2.35 1.41 -27.04
N SER A 86 -2.23 0.40 -27.91
CA SER A 86 -1.50 0.52 -29.16
C SER A 86 -2.21 1.59 -29.96
N THR A 87 -1.77 2.84 -29.81
CA THR A 87 -2.05 3.92 -30.75
C THR A 87 -1.32 3.58 -32.04
N THR A 88 -1.89 2.62 -32.76
CA THR A 88 -1.66 2.40 -34.18
C THR A 88 -2.82 3.09 -34.90
N ALA A 89 -2.60 4.33 -35.32
CA ALA A 89 -3.32 5.11 -36.34
C ALA A 89 -3.09 6.60 -35.97
N ARG A 90 -2.58 7.50 -36.80
CA ARG A 90 -2.28 7.57 -38.23
C ARG A 90 -1.25 8.69 -38.42
#